data_AF-A0A1I5HI70-F1
#
_entry.id   AF-A0A1I5HI70-F1
#
_cell.length_a   1.000
_cell.length_b   1.000
_cell.length_c   1.000
_cell.angle_alpha   90.00
_cell.angle_beta   90.00
_cell.angle_gamma   90.00
#
_symmetry.space_group_name_H-M   'P 1'
#
loop_
_entity.id
_entity.type
_entity.pdbx_description
1 polymer ?
#
loop_
_entity_poly.entity_id
_entity_poly.type
_entity_poly.pdbx_seq_one_letter_code
_entity_poly.pdbx_strand_id
1 'polypeptide(L)'
;MTKGWATIAIALLAAAAVIAGLALTGGPGHARKERRDRERESDLANLGRLVVCLARENGDRLPETLETTPQCDWQVRLADPFTGAPYRYAVTGPRSYRLCAGFELPQPPRSGPWDRDAAGCSTRSFIPTGPQRPGAEATIPYRD
;
A
#
# COMPACT_ATOMS: atom_id res chain seq x y z
N MET A 1 -18.84 -50.83 -26.09
CA MET A 1 -19.32 -49.80 -25.14
C MET A 1 -18.19 -49.20 -24.27
N THR A 2 -16.93 -49.25 -24.71
CA THR A 2 -15.75 -48.82 -23.92
C THR A 2 -15.20 -47.44 -24.32
N LYS A 3 -15.83 -46.69 -25.23
CA LYS A 3 -15.31 -45.39 -25.70
C LYS A 3 -15.78 -44.19 -24.87
N GLY A 4 -16.95 -44.28 -24.22
CA GLY A 4 -17.51 -43.17 -23.44
C GLY A 4 -16.87 -42.96 -22.06
N TRP A 5 -16.35 -44.02 -21.43
CA TRP A 5 -15.73 -43.87 -20.11
C TRP A 5 -14.36 -43.20 -20.18
N ALA A 6 -13.60 -43.43 -21.27
CA ALA A 6 -12.29 -42.80 -21.46
C ALA A 6 -12.41 -41.28 -21.67
N THR A 7 -13.41 -40.82 -22.43
CA THR A 7 -13.66 -39.38 -22.62
C THR A 7 -14.12 -38.72 -21.32
N ILE A 8 -14.99 -39.39 -20.54
CA ILE A 8 -15.40 -38.91 -19.22
C ILE A 8 -14.18 -38.84 -18.27
N ALA A 9 -13.33 -39.86 -18.26
CA ALA A 9 -12.14 -39.89 -17.41
C ALA A 9 -11.16 -38.76 -17.75
N ILE A 10 -10.91 -38.51 -19.03
CA ILE A 10 -10.04 -37.40 -19.48
C ILE A 10 -10.67 -36.05 -19.13
N ALA A 11 -11.97 -35.87 -19.34
CA ALA A 11 -12.66 -34.62 -18.99
C ALA A 11 -12.60 -34.34 -17.49
N LEU A 12 -12.80 -35.37 -16.65
CA LEU A 12 -12.68 -35.26 -15.19
C LEU A 12 -11.25 -34.92 -14.77
N LEU A 13 -10.25 -35.57 -15.37
CA LEU A 13 -8.84 -35.31 -15.05
C LEU A 13 -8.42 -33.90 -15.46
N ALA A 14 -8.86 -33.43 -16.64
CA ALA A 14 -8.64 -32.06 -17.09
C ALA A 14 -9.31 -31.04 -16.16
N ALA A 15 -10.57 -31.28 -15.76
CA ALA A 15 -11.28 -30.43 -14.81
C ALA A 15 -10.57 -30.39 -13.45
N ALA A 16 -10.13 -31.54 -12.94
CA ALA A 16 -9.37 -31.64 -11.69
C ALA A 16 -8.04 -30.87 -11.77
N ALA A 17 -7.32 -30.96 -12.88
CA ALA A 17 -6.09 -30.21 -13.10
C ALA A 17 -6.33 -28.69 -13.12
N VAL A 18 -7.40 -28.21 -13.77
CA VAL A 18 -7.78 -26.80 -13.78
C VAL A 18 -8.15 -26.30 -12.38
N ILE A 19 -8.97 -27.07 -11.64
CA ILE A 19 -9.36 -26.74 -10.27
C ILE A 19 -8.13 -26.68 -9.37
N ALA A 20 -7.23 -27.67 -9.46
CA ALA A 20 -5.98 -27.69 -8.69
C ALA A 20 -5.09 -26.50 -9.04
N GLY A 21 -4.95 -26.17 -10.33
CA GLY A 21 -4.20 -25.00 -10.78
C GLY A 21 -4.75 -23.70 -10.20
N LEU A 22 -6.07 -23.48 -10.27
CA LEU A 22 -6.72 -22.28 -9.72
C LEU A 22 -6.68 -22.22 -8.19
N ALA A 23 -6.71 -23.36 -7.50
CA ALA A 23 -6.57 -23.43 -6.05
C ALA A 23 -5.15 -23.03 -5.61
N LEU A 24 -4.13 -23.37 -6.40
CA LEU A 24 -2.73 -23.04 -6.11
C LEU A 24 -2.37 -21.59 -6.46
N THR A 25 -2.82 -21.07 -7.60
CA THR A 25 -2.42 -19.73 -8.09
C THR A 25 -3.42 -18.63 -7.77
N GLY A 26 -4.64 -18.99 -7.36
CA GLY A 26 -5.75 -18.07 -7.17
C GLY A 26 -6.59 -17.87 -8.44
N GLY A 27 -7.91 -17.94 -8.29
CA GLY A 27 -8.85 -17.75 -9.40
C GLY A 27 -9.04 -16.28 -9.82
N PRO A 28 -9.93 -16.01 -10.80
CA PRO A 28 -10.22 -14.65 -11.29
C PRO A 28 -10.63 -13.65 -10.20
N GLY A 29 -11.28 -14.14 -9.14
CA GLY A 29 -11.61 -13.32 -7.97
C GLY A 29 -10.37 -12.83 -7.21
N HIS A 30 -9.33 -13.65 -7.10
CA HIS A 30 -8.06 -13.30 -6.46
C HIS A 30 -7.35 -12.18 -7.23
N ALA A 31 -7.24 -12.30 -8.56
CA ALA A 31 -6.64 -11.27 -9.41
C ALA A 31 -7.34 -9.91 -9.29
N ARG A 32 -8.68 -9.89 -9.14
CA ARG A 32 -9.43 -8.65 -8.92
C ARG A 32 -9.10 -8.01 -7.56
N LYS A 33 -8.98 -8.81 -6.49
CA LYS A 33 -8.57 -8.32 -5.17
C LYS A 33 -7.17 -7.74 -5.21
N GLU A 34 -6.24 -8.46 -5.82
CA GLU A 34 -4.86 -8.01 -5.98
C GLU A 34 -4.77 -6.68 -6.73
N ARG A 35 -5.53 -6.52 -7.81
CA ARG A 35 -5.59 -5.24 -8.53
C ARG A 35 -6.11 -4.09 -7.66
N ARG A 36 -7.13 -4.31 -6.84
CA ARG A 36 -7.65 -3.29 -5.92
C ARG A 36 -6.65 -2.96 -4.81
N ASP A 37 -5.96 -3.96 -4.29
CA ASP A 37 -4.92 -3.75 -3.28
C ASP A 37 -3.72 -2.97 -3.84
N ARG A 38 -3.30 -3.22 -5.08
CA ARG A 38 -2.28 -2.40 -5.76
C ARG A 38 -2.72 -0.94 -5.94
N GLU A 39 -4.00 -0.71 -6.23
CA GLU A 39 -4.54 0.65 -6.33
C GLU A 39 -4.52 1.36 -4.96
N ARG A 40 -4.93 0.66 -3.89
CA ARG A 40 -4.85 1.17 -2.52
C ARG A 40 -3.40 1.48 -2.11
N GLU A 41 -2.44 0.65 -2.51
CA GLU A 41 -1.00 0.93 -2.30
C GLU A 41 -0.55 2.21 -2.98
N SER A 42 -0.96 2.41 -4.24
CA SER A 42 -0.71 3.63 -4.99
C SER A 42 -1.32 4.85 -4.30
N ASP A 43 -2.55 4.74 -3.82
CA ASP A 43 -3.22 5.80 -3.06
C ASP A 43 -2.46 6.13 -1.77
N LEU A 44 -2.06 5.13 -0.97
CA LEU A 44 -1.26 5.38 0.23
C LEU A 44 0.10 6.02 -0.10
N ALA A 45 0.71 5.70 -1.24
CA ALA A 45 1.92 6.37 -1.70
C ALA A 45 1.67 7.84 -2.05
N ASN A 46 0.54 8.15 -2.70
CA ASN A 46 0.13 9.51 -3.03
C ASN A 46 -0.20 10.31 -1.76
N LEU A 47 -0.92 9.72 -0.81
CA LEU A 47 -1.20 10.31 0.50
C LEU A 47 0.08 10.56 1.29
N GLY A 48 1.08 9.68 1.19
CA GLY A 48 2.40 9.94 1.77
C GLY A 48 3.02 11.23 1.23
N ARG A 49 2.90 11.50 -0.08
CA ARG A 49 3.37 12.76 -0.68
C ARG A 49 2.54 13.95 -0.25
N LEU A 50 1.22 13.78 -0.06
CA LEU A 50 0.35 14.81 0.51
C LEU A 50 0.81 15.20 1.91
N VAL A 51 1.04 14.22 2.80
CA VAL A 51 1.55 14.47 4.16
C VAL A 51 2.86 15.27 4.12
N VAL A 52 3.79 14.90 3.23
CA VAL A 52 5.07 15.65 3.08
C VAL A 52 4.83 17.08 2.60
N CYS A 53 3.92 17.29 1.64
CA CYS A 53 3.59 18.61 1.13
C CYS A 53 3.00 19.49 2.24
N LEU A 54 1.94 19.01 2.91
CA LEU A 54 1.28 19.72 4.01
C LEU A 54 2.24 19.99 5.17
N ALA A 55 3.12 19.04 5.49
CA ALA A 55 4.09 19.23 6.56
C ALA A 55 5.07 20.36 6.25
N ARG A 56 5.50 20.49 4.99
CA ARG A 56 6.38 21.57 4.54
C ARG A 56 5.66 22.93 4.57
N GLU A 57 4.40 22.97 4.17
CA GLU A 57 3.59 24.20 4.28
C GLU A 57 3.40 24.64 5.74
N ASN A 58 3.33 23.67 6.66
CA ASN A 58 3.15 23.91 8.10
C ASN A 58 4.48 24.00 8.88
N GLY A 59 5.56 24.45 8.24
CA GLY A 59 6.84 24.67 8.92
C GLY A 59 7.50 23.40 9.45
N ASP A 60 7.52 22.35 8.63
CA ASP A 60 8.11 21.04 8.91
C ASP A 60 7.46 20.27 10.08
N ARG A 61 6.15 20.43 10.26
CA ARG A 61 5.35 19.71 11.26
C ARG A 61 4.28 18.87 10.59
N LEU A 62 4.11 17.63 11.06
CA LEU A 62 3.02 16.78 10.56
C LEU A 62 1.66 17.46 10.75
N PRO A 63 0.77 17.40 9.75
CA PRO A 63 -0.57 17.98 9.87
C PRO A 63 -1.42 17.17 10.86
N GLU A 64 -2.35 17.83 11.56
CA GLU A 64 -3.27 17.14 12.47
C GLU A 64 -4.32 16.33 11.71
N THR A 65 -4.78 16.87 10.59
CA THR A 65 -5.78 16.26 9.69
C THR A 65 -5.21 16.16 8.28
N LEU A 66 -5.72 15.20 7.51
CA LEU A 66 -5.30 14.98 6.12
C LEU A 66 -6.30 15.61 5.17
N GLU A 67 -6.17 16.92 4.96
CA GLU A 67 -7.00 17.72 4.05
C GLU A 67 -6.12 18.40 3.00
N THR A 68 -6.62 18.54 1.77
CA THR A 68 -5.87 19.18 0.69
C THR A 68 -5.88 20.69 0.83
N THR A 69 -4.74 21.31 0.52
CA THR A 69 -4.61 22.76 0.33
C THR A 69 -4.49 23.04 -1.18
N PRO A 70 -4.75 24.28 -1.65
CA PRO A 70 -4.59 24.62 -3.08
C PRO A 70 -3.21 24.27 -3.67
N GLN A 71 -2.17 24.29 -2.84
CA GLN A 71 -0.79 23.99 -3.22
C GLN A 71 -0.49 22.48 -3.19
N CYS A 72 -1.22 21.72 -2.37
CA CYS A 72 -1.05 20.28 -2.21
C CYS A 72 -2.22 19.48 -2.81
N ASP A 73 -2.98 20.06 -3.73
CA ASP A 73 -4.09 19.42 -4.41
C ASP A 73 -3.73 19.02 -5.86
N TRP A 74 -3.35 17.76 -6.03
CA TRP A 74 -3.18 17.11 -7.34
C TRP A 74 -4.23 16.02 -7.56
N GLN A 75 -5.46 16.23 -7.07
CA GLN A 75 -6.56 15.27 -7.12
C GLN A 75 -6.23 13.96 -6.37
N VAL A 76 -5.60 14.10 -5.21
CA VAL A 76 -5.29 12.97 -4.33
C VAL A 76 -6.57 12.37 -3.75
N ARG A 77 -6.70 11.03 -3.80
CA ARG A 77 -7.86 10.32 -3.25
C ARG A 77 -7.71 10.15 -1.75
N LEU A 78 -8.61 10.75 -0.98
CA LEU A 78 -8.69 10.60 0.48
C LEU A 78 -9.53 9.37 0.92
N ALA A 79 -10.25 8.74 -0.02
CA ALA A 79 -11.07 7.56 0.22
C ALA A 79 -10.84 6.48 -0.83
N ASP A 80 -11.08 5.22 -0.43
CA ASP A 80 -10.96 4.04 -1.29
C ASP A 80 -12.02 4.10 -2.40
N PRO A 81 -11.63 4.10 -3.69
CA PRO A 81 -12.58 4.20 -4.81
C PRO A 81 -13.49 2.97 -4.96
N PHE A 82 -13.18 1.84 -4.32
CA PHE A 82 -13.96 0.61 -4.42
C PHE A 82 -14.98 0.45 -3.29
N THR A 83 -14.75 1.10 -2.14
CA THR A 83 -15.59 0.95 -0.95
C THR A 83 -16.20 2.27 -0.46
N GLY A 84 -15.65 3.41 -0.89
CA GLY A 84 -15.99 4.74 -0.38
C GLY A 84 -15.47 5.00 1.04
N ALA A 85 -14.79 4.05 1.67
CA ALA A 85 -14.27 4.22 3.02
C ALA A 85 -13.07 5.18 3.02
N PRO A 86 -12.99 6.13 3.99
CA PRO A 86 -11.85 7.03 4.08
C PRO A 86 -10.57 6.26 4.42
N TYR A 87 -9.46 6.64 3.80
CA TYR A 87 -8.14 6.19 4.23
C TYR A 87 -7.84 6.78 5.60
N ARG A 88 -7.22 5.99 6.48
CA ARG A 88 -6.93 6.47 7.85
C ARG A 88 -5.51 7.01 7.94
N TYR A 89 -5.40 8.20 8.49
CA TYR A 89 -4.16 8.85 8.87
C TYR A 89 -4.11 9.00 10.38
N ALA A 90 -2.96 8.70 10.99
CA ALA A 90 -2.73 9.03 12.39
C ALA A 90 -1.26 9.38 12.63
N VAL A 91 -1.02 10.47 13.33
CA VAL A 91 0.31 10.83 13.83
C VAL A 91 0.67 9.88 14.97
N THR A 92 1.86 9.28 14.91
CA THR A 92 2.37 8.34 15.92
C THR A 92 3.58 8.89 16.68
N GLY A 93 4.07 10.07 16.30
CA GLY A 93 5.19 10.76 16.93
C GLY A 93 5.53 12.06 16.20
N PRO A 94 6.57 12.80 16.64
CA PRO A 94 6.89 14.12 16.09
C PRO A 94 7.19 14.13 14.58
N ARG A 95 7.64 13.00 14.05
CA ARG A 95 8.00 12.81 12.64
C ARG A 95 7.45 11.51 12.07
N SER A 96 6.68 10.76 12.83
CA SER A 96 6.16 9.45 12.44
C SER A 96 4.64 9.48 12.36
N TYR A 97 4.11 8.80 11.37
CA TYR A 97 2.68 8.68 11.15
C TYR A 97 2.36 7.33 10.52
N ARG A 98 1.10 6.93 10.56
CA ARG A 98 0.60 5.73 9.86
C ARG A 98 -0.45 6.10 8.83
N LEU A 99 -0.43 5.37 7.73
CA LEU A 99 -1.45 5.41 6.68
C LEU A 99 -2.04 4.02 6.52
N CYS A 100 -3.37 3.93 6.49
CA CYS A 100 -4.09 2.66 6.46
C CYS A 100 -5.11 2.60 5.33
N ALA A 101 -5.26 1.41 4.74
CA ALA A 101 -6.34 1.07 3.82
C ALA A 101 -6.93 -0.31 4.15
N GLY A 102 -8.14 -0.57 3.66
CA GLY A 102 -8.81 -1.87 3.78
C GLY A 102 -8.35 -2.86 2.73
N PHE A 103 -7.15 -3.43 2.89
CA PHE A 103 -6.62 -4.45 1.97
C PHE A 103 -7.42 -5.76 2.05
N GLU A 104 -7.59 -6.43 0.91
CA GLU A 104 -8.39 -7.66 0.80
C GLU A 104 -7.58 -8.94 0.84
N LEU A 105 -6.29 -8.84 0.50
CA LEU A 105 -5.34 -9.93 0.55
C LEU A 105 -4.30 -9.68 1.65
N PRO A 106 -3.80 -10.75 2.30
CA PRO A 106 -2.64 -10.62 3.16
C PRO A 106 -1.46 -10.15 2.33
N GLN A 107 -0.62 -9.30 2.93
CA GLN A 107 0.63 -8.95 2.26
C GLN A 107 1.50 -10.22 2.14
N PRO A 108 2.11 -10.46 0.97
CA PRO A 108 3.18 -11.44 0.90
C PRO A 108 4.29 -10.99 1.87
N PRO A 109 5.05 -11.92 2.47
CA PRO A 109 6.12 -11.57 3.41
C PRO A 109 7.15 -10.69 2.69
N ARG A 110 7.05 -9.37 2.90
CA ARG A 110 7.98 -8.36 2.38
C ARG A 110 8.58 -7.66 3.57
N SER A 111 9.76 -8.08 4.01
CA SER A 111 10.50 -7.32 5.02
C SER A 111 11.03 -6.01 4.40
N GLY A 112 10.47 -4.87 4.78
CA GLY A 112 10.96 -3.56 4.35
C GLY A 112 10.26 -2.38 5.04
N PRO A 113 10.75 -1.13 4.85
CA PRO A 113 10.19 0.07 5.49
C PRO A 113 8.74 0.40 5.15
N TRP A 114 8.16 -0.30 4.17
CA TRP A 114 6.81 -0.09 3.66
C TRP A 114 5.85 -1.23 4.04
N ASP A 115 6.30 -2.13 4.92
CA ASP A 115 5.49 -3.27 5.37
C ASP A 115 4.27 -2.74 6.14
N ARG A 116 3.13 -3.41 5.97
CA ARG A 116 1.89 -3.06 6.66
C ARG A 116 1.68 -3.99 7.84
N ASP A 117 1.00 -3.52 8.88
CA ASP A 117 0.52 -4.40 9.92
C ASP A 117 -0.72 -5.22 9.47
N ALA A 118 -1.18 -6.14 10.31
CA ALA A 118 -2.38 -6.94 10.05
C ALA A 118 -3.65 -6.09 9.88
N ALA A 119 -3.64 -4.83 10.34
CA ALA A 119 -4.74 -3.88 10.17
C ALA A 119 -4.64 -3.08 8.85
N GLY A 120 -3.67 -3.39 7.98
CA GLY A 120 -3.48 -2.76 6.68
C GLY A 120 -2.79 -1.40 6.75
N CYS A 121 -2.02 -1.14 7.80
CA CYS A 121 -1.40 0.16 8.02
C CYS A 121 0.12 0.13 7.85
N SER A 122 0.65 1.03 7.04
CA SER A 122 2.10 1.27 6.90
C SER A 122 2.54 2.42 7.81
N THR A 123 3.55 2.19 8.65
CA THR A 123 4.23 3.25 9.40
C THR A 123 5.21 3.99 8.50
N ARG A 124 5.25 5.31 8.58
CA ARG A 124 6.06 6.18 7.73
C ARG A 124 6.67 7.30 8.56
N SER A 125 7.76 7.85 8.05
CA SER A 125 8.45 8.99 8.66
C SER A 125 8.56 10.16 7.68
N PHE A 126 8.37 11.37 8.19
CA PHE A 126 8.69 12.61 7.52
C PHE A 126 10.10 13.07 7.92
N ILE A 127 10.89 13.51 6.94
CA ILE A 127 12.20 14.10 7.17
C ILE A 127 12.11 15.60 6.87
N PRO A 128 12.34 16.47 7.87
CA PRO A 128 12.29 17.92 7.68
C PRO A 128 13.46 18.41 6.81
N THR A 129 13.29 19.60 6.25
CA THR A 129 14.30 20.26 5.42
C THR A 129 14.93 21.41 6.19
N GLY A 130 16.23 21.33 6.49
CA GLY A 130 16.95 22.40 7.20
C GLY A 130 17.72 21.91 8.43
N PRO A 131 18.01 22.79 9.40
CA PRO A 131 18.81 22.47 10.59
C PRO A 131 18.25 21.30 11.41
N GLN A 132 16.93 21.10 11.36
CA GLN A 132 16.24 20.04 12.08
C GLN A 132 16.42 18.66 11.43
N ARG A 133 17.03 18.59 10.24
CA ARG A 133 17.32 17.33 9.53
C ARG A 133 18.34 16.50 10.34
N PRO A 134 18.07 15.21 10.59
CA PRO A 134 19.05 14.32 11.21
C PRO A 134 20.37 14.33 10.42
N GLY A 135 21.48 14.58 11.11
CA GLY A 135 22.81 14.66 10.49
C GLY A 135 23.13 15.95 9.73
N ALA A 136 22.32 17.01 9.87
CA ALA A 136 22.62 18.31 9.26
C ALA A 136 23.98 18.91 9.70
N GLU A 137 24.46 18.55 10.89
CA GLU A 137 25.75 18.99 11.45
C GLU A 137 26.91 18.03 11.13
N ALA A 138 26.63 16.89 10.49
CA ALA A 138 27.66 15.89 10.19
C ALA A 138 28.51 16.33 8.99
N THR A 139 29.65 16.98 9.26
CA THR A 139 30.68 17.24 8.25
C THR A 139 31.45 15.94 8.01
N ILE A 140 31.34 15.35 6.81
CA ILE A 140 32.22 14.25 6.41
C ILE A 140 33.59 14.87 6.11
N PRO A 141 34.64 14.59 6.90
CA PRO A 141 35.97 15.08 6.58
C PRO A 141 36.42 14.46 5.25
N TYR A 142 36.74 15.29 4.28
CA TYR A 142 37.41 14.85 3.07
C TYR A 142 38.80 14.35 3.49
N ARG A 143 39.11 13.09 3.15
CA ARG A 143 40.40 12.48 3.43
C ARG A 143 41.22 12.57 2.14
N ASP A 144 42.24 13.42 2.15
CA ASP A 144 43.21 13.55 1.06
C ASP A 144 43.98 12.24 0.82
#